data_AF-A0A530BDJ4-F1
#
_entry.id   AF-A0A530BDJ4-F1
#
_cell.length_a   1.000
_cell.length_b   1.000
_cell.length_c   1.000
_cell.angle_alpha   90.00
_cell.angle_beta   90.00
_cell.angle_gamma   90.00
#
_symmetry.space_group_name_H-M   'P 1'
#
loop_
_entity.id
_entity.type
_entity.pdbx_description
1 polymer ?
#
loop_
_entity_poly.entity_id
_entity_poly.type
_entity_poly.pdbx_seq_one_letter_code
_entity_poly.pdbx_strand_id
1 'polypeptide(L)'
;VAETFEQAVAAAALVKVWYDETPAIVDLSDGKAGDGIPIDAMTKEWGDAEAAFAEAPVRICAAYNTPREFQAAMEPHGLIARWQGDELTIWEPSQWLDGMARTYAEWFGVPFENVRLVSPYVGGGFGSKALALAHSAVAAAAARMLD
;
A
#
# COMPACT_ATOMS: atom_id res chain seq x y z
N VAL A 1 -7.75 -21.11 0.67
CA VAL A 1 -7.47 -21.35 2.10
C VAL A 1 -7.26 -22.85 2.29
N ALA A 2 -6.38 -23.26 3.18
CA ALA A 2 -6.09 -24.67 3.47
C ALA A 2 -5.72 -24.84 4.95
N GLU A 3 -5.60 -26.09 5.40
CA GLU A 3 -5.30 -26.44 6.80
C GLU A 3 -3.85 -26.15 7.19
N THR A 4 -2.92 -26.18 6.22
CA THR A 4 -1.51 -25.84 6.44
C THR A 4 -1.00 -24.83 5.42
N PHE A 5 0.08 -24.15 5.79
CA PHE A 5 0.77 -23.21 4.90
C PHE A 5 1.25 -23.90 3.62
N GLU A 6 1.86 -25.08 3.74
CA GLU A 6 2.40 -25.85 2.61
C GLU A 6 1.28 -26.28 1.65
N GLN A 7 0.13 -26.69 2.19
CA GLN A 7 -1.04 -27.00 1.38
C GLN A 7 -1.58 -25.78 0.63
N ALA A 8 -1.67 -24.62 1.31
CA ALA A 8 -2.13 -23.39 0.70
C ALA A 8 -1.22 -22.96 -0.45
N VAL A 9 0.11 -23.03 -0.26
CA VAL A 9 1.12 -22.72 -1.28
C VAL A 9 1.02 -23.70 -2.45
N ALA A 10 0.96 -25.01 -2.17
CA ALA A 10 0.85 -26.03 -3.22
C ALA A 10 -0.44 -25.87 -4.04
N ALA A 11 -1.57 -25.60 -3.39
CA ALA A 11 -2.85 -25.41 -4.07
C ALA A 11 -2.88 -24.10 -4.88
N ALA A 12 -2.27 -23.02 -4.39
CA ALA A 12 -2.15 -21.76 -5.12
C ALA A 12 -1.44 -21.93 -6.47
N ALA A 13 -0.41 -22.78 -6.54
CA ALA A 13 0.30 -23.09 -7.78
C ALA A 13 -0.55 -23.85 -8.83
N LEU A 14 -1.70 -24.40 -8.43
CA LEU A 14 -2.61 -25.13 -9.33
C LEU A 14 -3.67 -24.22 -9.98
N VAL A 15 -3.78 -22.96 -9.53
CA VAL A 15 -4.74 -22.00 -10.09
C VAL A 15 -4.36 -21.68 -11.53
N LYS A 16 -5.29 -21.88 -12.47
CA LYS A 16 -5.10 -21.55 -13.89
C LYS A 16 -5.77 -20.23 -14.20
N VAL A 17 -4.98 -19.27 -14.68
CA VAL A 17 -5.46 -17.94 -15.08
C VAL A 17 -5.05 -17.69 -16.52
N TRP A 18 -5.96 -17.13 -17.31
CA TRP A 18 -5.72 -16.70 -18.68
C TRP A 18 -5.82 -15.18 -18.74
N TYR A 19 -4.93 -14.57 -19.51
CA TYR A 19 -4.85 -13.12 -19.66
C TYR A 19 -4.94 -12.77 -21.15
N ASP A 20 -5.59 -11.65 -21.45
CA ASP A 20 -5.43 -10.96 -22.74
C ASP A 20 -4.29 -9.95 -22.57
N GLU A 21 -3.10 -10.31 -23.04
CA GLU A 21 -1.90 -9.52 -22.80
C GLU A 21 -1.90 -8.21 -23.61
N THR A 22 -1.48 -7.13 -22.96
CA THR A 22 -1.31 -5.83 -23.59
C THR A 22 0.11 -5.29 -23.34
N PRO A 23 0.64 -4.42 -24.21
CA PRO A 23 1.96 -3.83 -23.99
C PRO A 23 2.03 -3.07 -22.66
N ALA A 24 3.02 -3.41 -21.83
CA ALA A 24 3.22 -2.77 -20.54
C ALA A 24 4.06 -1.48 -20.65
N ILE A 25 3.72 -0.47 -19.85
CA ILE A 25 4.53 0.72 -19.61
C ILE A 25 5.28 0.49 -18.30
N VAL A 26 6.60 0.38 -18.36
CA VAL A 26 7.44 -0.02 -17.21
C VAL A 26 8.44 1.05 -16.76
N ASP A 27 8.53 2.15 -17.51
CA ASP A 27 9.44 3.27 -17.23
C ASP A 27 8.76 4.60 -17.54
N LEU A 28 9.08 5.64 -16.77
CA LEU A 28 8.53 6.99 -16.95
C LEU A 28 9.05 7.69 -18.20
N SER A 29 10.18 7.24 -18.76
CA SER A 29 10.72 7.74 -20.02
C SER A 29 10.03 7.15 -21.27
N ASP A 30 9.14 6.17 -21.11
CA ASP A 30 8.34 5.65 -22.22
C ASP A 30 7.41 6.77 -22.73
N GLY A 31 7.46 7.07 -24.02
CA GLY A 31 6.59 8.07 -24.64
C GLY A 31 5.10 7.77 -24.54
N LYS A 32 4.72 6.55 -24.18
CA LYS A 32 3.33 6.15 -23.89
C LYS A 32 2.92 6.41 -22.43
N ALA A 33 3.85 6.74 -21.54
CA ALA A 33 3.55 7.07 -20.14
C ALA A 33 2.72 8.35 -19.98
N GLY A 34 2.66 9.18 -21.03
CA GLY A 34 1.96 10.46 -21.03
C GLY A 34 2.72 11.55 -20.24
N ASP A 35 2.15 12.75 -20.19
CA ASP A 35 2.82 13.94 -19.63
C ASP A 35 2.83 13.97 -18.09
N GLY A 36 2.36 12.90 -17.43
CA GLY A 36 2.06 12.90 -16.01
C GLY A 36 0.83 13.75 -15.67
N ILE A 37 0.34 13.63 -14.43
CA ILE A 37 -0.73 14.48 -13.91
C ILE A 37 -0.11 15.39 -12.85
N PRO A 38 0.04 16.70 -13.13
CA PRO A 38 0.45 17.65 -12.12
C PRO A 38 -0.51 17.61 -10.94
N ILE A 39 0.01 17.48 -9.73
CA ILE A 39 -0.79 17.62 -8.51
C ILE A 39 -0.78 19.11 -8.16
N ASP A 40 -1.77 19.86 -8.63
CA ASP A 40 -1.83 21.33 -8.47
C ASP A 40 -1.63 21.80 -7.02
N ALA A 41 -2.06 21.00 -6.03
CA ALA A 41 -1.86 21.29 -4.60
C ALA A 41 -0.38 21.36 -4.17
N MET A 42 0.51 20.75 -4.96
CA MET A 42 1.96 20.72 -4.75
C MET A 42 2.68 21.86 -5.47
N THR A 43 1.99 22.61 -6.35
CA THR A 43 2.53 23.84 -6.93
C THR A 43 2.49 24.93 -5.87
N LYS A 44 3.67 25.50 -5.55
CA LYS A 44 3.82 26.61 -4.61
C LYS A 44 4.60 27.71 -5.29
N GLU A 45 4.03 28.91 -5.29
CA GLU A 45 4.66 30.11 -5.80
C GLU A 45 5.04 31.02 -4.64
N TRP A 46 6.25 31.56 -4.69
CA TRP A 46 6.72 32.53 -3.72
C TRP A 46 7.57 33.59 -4.41
N GLY A 47 7.03 34.80 -4.57
CA GLY A 47 7.66 35.84 -5.37
C GLY A 47 7.74 35.47 -6.86
N ASP A 48 8.63 36.14 -7.59
CA ASP A 48 8.89 35.88 -9.00
C ASP A 48 10.19 35.06 -9.16
N ALA A 49 10.04 33.73 -9.10
CA ALA A 49 11.15 32.80 -9.20
C ALA A 49 11.82 32.83 -10.58
N GLU A 50 11.06 33.07 -11.65
CA GLU A 50 11.58 33.11 -13.02
C GLU A 50 12.46 34.34 -13.24
N ALA A 51 12.00 35.53 -12.84
CA ALA A 51 12.79 36.76 -12.93
C ALA A 51 14.05 36.67 -12.06
N ALA A 52 13.91 36.22 -10.81
CA ALA A 52 15.05 36.07 -9.90
C ALA A 52 16.10 35.08 -10.43
N PHE A 53 15.65 33.96 -11.01
CA PHE A 53 16.56 33.00 -11.66
C PHE A 53 17.21 33.59 -12.91
N ALA A 54 16.48 34.35 -13.74
CA ALA A 54 17.01 34.98 -14.94
C ALA A 54 18.10 36.03 -14.65
N GLU A 55 17.95 36.79 -13.56
CA GLU A 55 18.86 37.87 -13.15
C GLU A 55 20.09 37.37 -12.35
N ALA A 56 20.08 36.11 -11.88
CA ALA A 56 21.14 35.60 -11.02
C ALA A 56 22.52 35.56 -11.73
N PRO A 57 23.61 36.00 -11.08
CA PRO A 57 24.95 36.03 -11.68
C PRO A 57 25.54 34.63 -11.90
N VAL A 58 25.06 33.62 -11.17
CA VAL A 58 25.42 32.20 -11.33
C VAL A 58 24.14 31.38 -11.26
N ARG A 59 23.98 30.44 -12.21
CA ARG A 59 22.79 29.59 -12.34
C ARG A 59 23.23 28.14 -12.51
N ILE A 60 22.53 27.23 -11.83
CA ILE A 60 22.74 25.79 -11.97
C ILE A 60 21.41 25.18 -12.42
N CYS A 61 21.46 24.44 -13.52
CA CYS A 61 20.33 23.66 -14.02
C CYS A 61 20.81 22.20 -14.18
N ALA A 62 20.20 21.31 -13.43
CA ALA A 62 20.54 19.89 -13.43
C ALA A 62 19.28 19.04 -13.23
N ALA A 63 19.27 17.88 -13.87
CA ALA A 63 18.26 16.86 -13.67
C ALA A 63 18.83 15.75 -12.77
N TYR A 64 18.02 15.29 -11.82
CA TYR A 64 18.39 14.25 -10.87
C TYR A 64 17.35 13.13 -10.94
N ASN A 65 17.81 11.89 -10.76
CA ASN A 65 16.96 10.72 -10.61
C ASN A 65 17.37 9.95 -9.35
N THR A 66 16.39 9.27 -8.76
CA THR A 66 16.62 8.31 -7.67
C THR A 66 15.94 6.99 -8.05
N PRO A 67 16.55 5.83 -7.72
CA PRO A 67 15.95 4.55 -8.01
C PRO A 67 14.71 4.32 -7.14
N ARG A 68 13.93 3.29 -7.49
CA ARG A 68 12.88 2.79 -6.59
C ARG A 68 13.52 2.22 -5.33
N GLU A 69 13.03 2.66 -4.18
CA GLU A 69 13.44 2.18 -2.87
C GLU A 69 12.32 1.37 -2.23
N PHE A 70 12.69 0.42 -1.38
CA PHE A 70 11.76 -0.42 -0.63
C PHE A 70 12.08 -0.32 0.85
N GLN A 71 11.04 -0.33 1.67
CA GLN A 71 11.14 -0.18 3.13
C GLN A 71 11.95 -1.29 3.79
N ALA A 72 11.93 -2.50 3.21
CA ALA A 72 12.72 -3.66 3.64
C ALA A 72 12.66 -3.92 5.16
N ALA A 73 11.47 -3.83 5.76
CA ALA A 73 11.26 -4.22 7.14
C ALA A 73 11.64 -5.70 7.34
N MET A 74 12.36 -6.00 8.42
CA MET A 74 12.83 -7.37 8.71
C MET A 74 11.67 -8.32 9.01
N GLU A 75 10.61 -7.82 9.64
CA GLU A 75 9.35 -8.56 9.77
C GLU A 75 8.50 -8.39 8.49
N PRO A 76 8.16 -9.49 7.78
CA PRO A 76 7.26 -9.45 6.64
C PRO A 76 5.87 -8.91 7.00
N HIS A 77 5.14 -8.49 5.97
CA HIS A 77 3.71 -8.23 6.10
C HIS A 77 2.95 -9.53 6.32
N GLY A 78 1.98 -9.53 7.23
CA GLY A 78 1.18 -10.69 7.59
C GLY A 78 0.19 -10.36 8.69
N LEU A 79 -0.88 -11.15 8.77
CA LEU A 79 -1.95 -10.96 9.72
C LEU A 79 -2.65 -12.25 10.13
N ILE A 80 -3.35 -12.17 11.26
CA ILE A 80 -4.40 -13.11 11.67
C ILE A 80 -5.70 -12.31 11.76
N ALA A 81 -6.77 -12.82 11.19
CA ALA A 81 -8.10 -12.22 11.27
C ALA A 81 -9.09 -13.22 11.87
N ARG A 82 -10.01 -12.73 12.68
CA ARG A 82 -11.09 -13.53 13.28
C ARG A 82 -12.38 -12.72 13.29
N TRP A 83 -13.46 -13.34 12.83
CA TRP A 83 -14.80 -12.77 12.95
C TRP A 83 -15.57 -13.42 14.10
N GLN A 84 -16.48 -12.64 14.69
CA GLN A 84 -17.50 -13.10 15.62
C GLN A 84 -18.78 -12.32 15.31
N GLY A 85 -19.63 -12.87 14.46
CA GLY A 85 -20.72 -12.10 13.86
C GLY A 85 -20.15 -10.94 13.05
N ASP A 86 -20.52 -9.70 13.41
CA ASP A 86 -20.03 -8.48 12.76
C ASP A 86 -18.79 -7.86 13.44
N GLU A 87 -18.26 -8.49 14.49
CA GLU A 87 -17.03 -8.05 15.15
C GLU A 87 -15.79 -8.68 14.50
N LEU A 88 -14.83 -7.83 14.11
CA LEU A 88 -13.57 -8.21 13.48
C LEU A 88 -12.40 -7.92 14.42
N THR A 89 -11.67 -8.97 14.83
CA THR A 89 -10.37 -8.81 15.49
C THR A 89 -9.24 -9.15 14.52
N ILE A 90 -8.26 -8.25 14.43
CA ILE A 90 -7.09 -8.39 13.55
C ILE A 90 -5.82 -8.27 14.39
N TRP A 91 -4.88 -9.19 14.17
CA TRP A 91 -3.50 -9.10 14.63
C TRP A 91 -2.63 -8.84 13.41
N GLU A 92 -2.18 -7.60 13.24
CA GLU A 92 -1.36 -7.16 12.10
C GLU A 92 -0.40 -6.05 12.58
N PRO A 93 0.90 -6.13 12.26
CA PRO A 93 1.85 -5.08 12.62
C PRO A 93 1.50 -3.74 11.97
N SER A 94 1.24 -2.71 12.77
CA SER A 94 0.74 -1.41 12.30
C SER A 94 1.52 -0.23 12.87
N GLN A 95 1.79 0.76 12.01
CA GLN A 95 2.31 2.08 12.37
C GLN A 95 1.19 3.09 12.69
N TRP A 96 -0.07 2.78 12.36
CA TRP A 96 -1.21 3.66 12.57
C TRP A 96 -2.47 2.84 12.84
N LEU A 97 -2.70 2.53 14.13
CA LEU A 97 -3.77 1.64 14.56
C LEU A 97 -5.17 2.12 14.14
N ASP A 98 -5.49 3.38 14.43
CA ASP A 98 -6.82 3.95 14.14
C ASP A 98 -7.11 4.00 12.63
N GLY A 99 -6.15 4.48 11.82
CA GLY A 99 -6.32 4.56 10.36
C GLY A 99 -6.43 3.18 9.71
N MET A 100 -5.63 2.22 10.16
CA MET A 100 -5.73 0.86 9.67
C MET A 100 -7.07 0.22 10.06
N ALA A 101 -7.53 0.36 11.31
CA ALA A 101 -8.85 -0.15 11.74
C ALA A 101 -10.01 0.50 10.96
N ARG A 102 -9.95 1.80 10.65
CA ARG A 102 -10.93 2.47 9.76
C ARG A 102 -10.95 1.87 8.38
N THR A 103 -9.77 1.58 7.81
CA THR A 103 -9.67 0.94 6.48
C THR A 103 -10.41 -0.40 6.45
N TYR A 104 -10.25 -1.22 7.50
CA TYR A 104 -10.99 -2.47 7.64
C TYR A 104 -12.50 -2.28 7.79
N ALA A 105 -12.92 -1.33 8.63
CA ALA A 105 -14.34 -1.01 8.81
C ALA A 105 -15.00 -0.62 7.48
N GLU A 106 -14.34 0.24 6.71
CA GLU A 106 -14.79 0.69 5.39
C GLU A 106 -14.85 -0.46 4.38
N TRP A 107 -13.82 -1.30 4.29
CA TRP A 107 -13.80 -2.44 3.36
C TRP A 107 -14.92 -3.44 3.60
N PHE A 108 -15.27 -3.70 4.86
CA PHE A 108 -16.24 -4.73 5.22
C PHE A 108 -17.63 -4.17 5.56
N GLY A 109 -17.81 -2.85 5.50
CA GLY A 109 -19.09 -2.18 5.76
C GLY A 109 -19.59 -2.38 7.19
N VAL A 110 -18.68 -2.45 8.18
CA VAL A 110 -19.03 -2.62 9.60
C VAL A 110 -18.75 -1.32 10.38
N PRO A 111 -19.44 -1.08 11.52
CA PRO A 111 -19.11 0.02 12.40
C PRO A 111 -17.64 -0.02 12.85
N PHE A 112 -17.01 1.15 13.02
CA PHE A 112 -15.60 1.24 13.42
C PHE A 112 -15.33 0.57 14.76
N GLU A 113 -16.26 0.70 15.71
CA GLU A 113 -16.23 0.08 17.03
C GLU A 113 -16.24 -1.46 16.99
N ASN A 114 -16.67 -2.06 15.88
CA ASN A 114 -16.64 -3.50 15.67
C ASN A 114 -15.27 -4.00 15.19
N VAL A 115 -14.32 -3.11 14.90
CA VAL A 115 -12.98 -3.47 14.44
C VAL A 115 -11.96 -3.28 15.55
N ARG A 116 -11.35 -4.38 16.00
CA ARG A 116 -10.26 -4.38 16.97
C ARG A 116 -8.95 -4.76 16.30
N LEU A 117 -8.03 -3.80 16.21
CA LEU A 117 -6.67 -4.04 15.73
C LEU A 117 -5.69 -4.23 16.90
N VAL A 118 -4.85 -5.26 16.85
CA VAL A 118 -3.90 -5.64 17.89
C VAL A 118 -2.47 -5.70 17.32
N SER A 119 -1.61 -4.79 17.74
CA SER A 119 -0.23 -4.66 17.24
C SER A 119 0.78 -4.26 18.35
N PRO A 120 1.06 -5.11 19.34
CA PRO A 120 1.92 -4.77 20.46
C PRO A 120 3.41 -4.63 20.09
N TYR A 121 3.86 -5.32 19.05
CA TYR A 121 5.24 -5.31 18.56
C TYR A 121 5.26 -5.20 17.04
N VAL A 122 6.23 -4.48 16.49
CA VAL A 122 6.38 -4.27 15.03
C VAL A 122 7.85 -4.39 14.67
N GLY A 123 8.20 -5.37 13.83
CA GLY A 123 9.57 -5.63 13.39
C GLY A 123 10.01 -4.74 12.22
N GLY A 124 9.82 -3.43 12.37
CA GLY A 124 10.09 -2.43 11.34
C GLY A 124 8.90 -2.20 10.39
N GLY A 125 8.85 -1.03 9.79
CA GLY A 125 7.77 -0.64 8.85
C GLY A 125 8.21 0.40 7.83
N PHE A 126 8.90 1.46 8.29
CA PHE A 126 9.48 2.52 7.43
C PHE A 126 8.46 3.14 6.45
N GLY A 127 7.20 3.24 6.88
CA GLY A 127 6.08 3.77 6.10
C GLY A 127 5.22 2.70 5.42
N SER A 128 5.70 1.47 5.28
CA SER A 128 4.94 0.41 4.60
C SER A 128 3.79 -0.17 5.41
N LYS A 129 3.78 -0.02 6.74
CA LYS A 129 2.79 -0.62 7.65
C LYS A 129 1.80 0.42 8.23
N ALA A 130 1.61 1.53 7.54
CA ALA A 130 0.69 2.58 7.99
C ALA A 130 -0.79 2.27 7.68
N LEU A 131 -1.04 1.53 6.59
CA LEU A 131 -2.38 1.21 6.10
C LEU A 131 -2.46 -0.28 5.79
N ALA A 132 -3.67 -0.85 5.86
CA ALA A 132 -3.91 -2.22 5.43
C ALA A 132 -3.70 -2.32 3.91
N LEU A 133 -3.18 -3.46 3.45
CA LEU A 133 -2.92 -3.70 2.02
C LEU A 133 -3.84 -4.82 1.49
N ALA A 134 -3.75 -5.10 0.19
CA ALA A 134 -4.65 -6.06 -0.46
C ALA A 134 -4.63 -7.47 0.18
N HIS A 135 -3.47 -7.94 0.65
CA HIS A 135 -3.37 -9.23 1.34
C HIS A 135 -4.18 -9.26 2.65
N SER A 136 -4.22 -8.11 3.35
CA SER A 136 -4.99 -7.90 4.56
C SER A 136 -6.50 -8.04 4.30
N ALA A 137 -6.99 -7.43 3.22
CA ALA A 137 -8.39 -7.56 2.78
C ALA A 137 -8.75 -9.02 2.44
N VAL A 138 -7.90 -9.71 1.67
CA VAL A 138 -8.15 -11.10 1.26
C VAL A 138 -8.19 -12.04 2.47
N ALA A 139 -7.28 -11.89 3.42
CA ALA A 139 -7.25 -12.74 4.61
C ALA A 139 -8.47 -12.51 5.52
N ALA A 140 -8.85 -11.26 5.76
CA ALA A 140 -10.04 -10.95 6.55
C ALA A 140 -11.33 -11.41 5.87
N ALA A 141 -11.44 -11.28 4.54
CA ALA A 141 -12.58 -11.82 3.79
C ALA A 141 -12.64 -13.34 3.87
N ALA A 142 -11.51 -14.02 3.70
CA ALA A 142 -11.40 -15.46 3.81
C ALA A 142 -11.82 -15.97 5.20
N ALA A 143 -11.40 -15.29 6.27
CA ALA A 143 -11.82 -15.62 7.63
C ALA A 143 -13.35 -15.53 7.78
N ARG A 144 -13.98 -14.46 7.25
CA ARG A 144 -15.44 -14.27 7.32
C ARG A 144 -16.23 -15.36 6.59
N MET A 145 -15.67 -15.91 5.51
CA MET A 145 -16.32 -16.94 4.70
C MET A 145 -16.25 -18.34 5.30
N LEU A 146 -15.37 -18.54 6.29
CA LEU A 146 -15.09 -19.84 6.90
C LEU A 146 -15.65 -19.97 8.33
N ASP A 147 -16.05 -18.86 8.94
CA ASP A 147 -16.85 -18.81 10.17
C ASP A 147 -18.33 -19.13 9.88
#